data_AF-A0A936NX60-F1
#
_entry.id   AF-A0A936NX60-F1
#
_cell.length_a   1.000
_cell.length_b   1.000
_cell.length_c   1.000
_cell.angle_alpha   90.00
_cell.angle_beta   90.00
_cell.angle_gamma   90.00
#
_symmetry.space_group_name_H-M   'P 1'
#
loop_
_entity.id
_entity.type
_entity.pdbx_description
1 polymer ?
#
loop_
_entity_poly.entity_id
_entity_poly.type
_entity_poly.pdbx_seq_one_letter_code
_entity_poly.pdbx_strand_id
1 'polypeptide(L)'
;MNTPNEPLAREAQPQVNEQRRRLAKGGLAAPIVVGTLLSRPVLGAAPHNCTISGQLSGNVSTHQQGVCSTLGVPPATWVDKESNLIRKNAEFAAVGFTDTYWAKNGSNKLIPPGEAPDVKATLQQVLANDVQPSNPPANIDLGRAAVASYFNAIEFAPDFPLTGAQVVAMFNATIGGGTYDPTGVNWNAGQVLAYFQSLYQ
;
A
#
# COMPACT_ATOMS: atom_id res chain seq x y z
N MET A 1 -59.82 60.27 -44.30
CA MET A 1 -59.35 60.22 -42.90
C MET A 1 -58.73 58.84 -42.69
N ASN A 2 -57.42 58.82 -42.49
CA ASN A 2 -56.59 57.65 -42.17
C ASN A 2 -56.57 57.43 -40.65
N THR A 3 -56.59 56.18 -40.18
CA THR A 3 -55.66 55.56 -39.18
C THR A 3 -56.13 54.13 -38.81
N PRO A 4 -55.23 53.22 -38.35
CA PRO A 4 -54.96 51.96 -39.04
C PRO A 4 -55.10 50.68 -38.18
N ASN A 5 -55.00 49.52 -38.84
CA ASN A 5 -54.80 48.19 -38.25
C ASN A 5 -53.43 48.05 -37.58
N GLU A 6 -53.35 47.39 -36.40
CA GLU A 6 -52.21 46.59 -35.91
C GLU A 6 -52.59 45.79 -34.62
N PRO A 7 -51.80 44.80 -34.13
CA PRO A 7 -51.99 43.39 -34.50
C PRO A 7 -52.09 42.40 -33.30
N LEU A 8 -52.24 41.13 -33.69
CA LEU A 8 -52.18 39.86 -32.95
C LEU A 8 -51.32 39.82 -31.66
N ALA A 9 -51.93 39.27 -30.61
CA ALA A 9 -51.27 38.81 -29.40
C ALA A 9 -50.18 37.77 -29.72
N ARG A 10 -48.92 38.14 -29.45
CA ARG A 10 -47.77 37.23 -29.51
C ARG A 10 -47.66 36.39 -28.25
N GLU A 11 -47.38 35.12 -28.50
CA GLU A 11 -46.93 34.02 -27.65
C GLU A 11 -46.29 34.40 -26.30
N ALA A 12 -46.76 33.74 -25.25
CA ALA A 12 -46.12 33.69 -23.95
C ALA A 12 -44.73 33.05 -24.06
N GLN A 13 -43.67 33.85 -23.94
CA GLN A 13 -42.32 33.33 -23.80
C GLN A 13 -42.05 32.91 -22.34
N PRO A 14 -41.46 31.73 -22.10
CA PRO A 14 -41.04 31.33 -20.77
C PRO A 14 -39.93 32.26 -20.26
N GLN A 15 -40.14 32.82 -19.07
CA GLN A 15 -39.17 33.65 -18.37
C GLN A 15 -37.87 32.87 -18.14
N VAL A 16 -36.82 33.25 -18.87
CA VAL A 16 -35.48 32.71 -18.67
C VAL A 16 -34.99 33.15 -17.29
N ASN A 17 -34.72 32.18 -16.42
CA ASN A 17 -34.30 32.42 -15.05
C ASN A 17 -32.89 33.03 -15.01
N GLU A 18 -32.82 34.36 -14.83
CA GLU A 18 -31.61 35.18 -14.90
C GLU A 18 -30.52 34.74 -13.88
N GLN A 19 -30.91 34.13 -12.76
CA GLN A 19 -29.98 33.58 -11.77
C GLN A 19 -29.21 32.36 -12.27
N ARG A 20 -29.78 31.55 -13.19
CA ARG A 20 -29.07 30.43 -13.84
C ARG A 20 -28.10 30.88 -14.93
N ARG A 21 -28.27 32.09 -15.48
CA ARG A 21 -27.44 32.62 -16.57
C ARG A 21 -26.18 33.37 -16.08
N ARG A 22 -25.96 33.48 -14.78
CA ARG A 22 -24.75 34.13 -14.22
C ARG A 22 -23.58 33.17 -13.97
N LEU A 23 -23.77 31.86 -14.10
CA LEU A 23 -22.65 30.92 -13.94
C LEU A 23 -21.82 30.66 -15.20
N ALA A 24 -22.19 31.22 -16.36
CA ALA A 24 -21.55 30.88 -17.64
C ALA A 24 -20.71 32.03 -18.27
N LYS A 25 -20.40 33.11 -17.53
CA LYS A 25 -19.79 34.29 -18.19
C LYS A 25 -18.75 35.11 -17.41
N GLY A 26 -18.05 34.51 -16.45
CA GLY A 26 -16.96 35.23 -15.76
C GLY A 26 -15.82 34.33 -15.31
N GLY A 27 -14.60 34.68 -15.71
CA GLY A 27 -13.39 34.30 -14.99
C GLY A 27 -12.48 33.29 -15.68
N LEU A 28 -11.54 33.81 -16.47
CA LEU A 28 -10.22 33.20 -16.63
C LEU A 28 -9.57 33.01 -15.24
N ALA A 29 -8.76 31.95 -15.10
CA ALA A 29 -7.95 31.56 -13.95
C ALA A 29 -8.59 30.61 -12.91
N ALA A 30 -8.73 29.35 -13.29
CA ALA A 30 -8.41 28.26 -12.37
C ALA A 30 -7.78 27.13 -13.20
N PRO A 31 -6.57 26.64 -12.87
CA PRO A 31 -6.11 25.39 -13.44
C PRO A 31 -7.07 24.34 -12.91
N ILE A 32 -7.99 23.87 -13.76
CA ILE A 32 -8.59 22.57 -13.53
C ILE A 32 -7.40 21.61 -13.70
N VAL A 33 -6.72 21.34 -12.59
CA VAL A 33 -5.95 20.11 -12.48
C VAL A 33 -7.02 19.04 -12.48
N VAL A 34 -7.51 18.70 -13.68
CA VAL A 34 -7.98 17.36 -13.95
C VAL A 34 -6.71 16.56 -13.76
N GLY A 35 -6.49 16.16 -12.51
CA GLY A 35 -5.49 15.17 -12.18
C GLY A 35 -5.95 13.93 -12.90
N THR A 36 -5.50 13.76 -14.13
CA THR A 36 -5.27 12.45 -14.67
C THR A 36 -4.27 11.85 -13.69
N LEU A 37 -4.79 11.20 -12.65
CA LEU A 37 -4.14 10.00 -12.14
C LEU A 37 -3.96 9.17 -13.41
N LEU A 38 -2.79 9.30 -14.01
CA LEU A 38 -2.21 8.34 -14.92
C LEU A 38 -2.02 7.08 -14.07
N SER A 39 -3.14 6.46 -13.68
CA SER A 39 -3.22 5.05 -13.44
C SER A 39 -2.83 4.46 -14.78
N ARG A 40 -1.51 4.33 -15.01
CA ARG A 40 -1.00 3.35 -15.93
C ARG A 40 -1.67 2.08 -15.46
N PRO A 41 -2.64 1.50 -16.19
CA PRO A 41 -2.90 0.11 -15.95
C PRO A 41 -1.62 -0.53 -16.45
N VAL A 42 -0.68 -0.80 -15.54
CA VAL A 42 0.41 -1.70 -15.85
C VAL A 42 -0.35 -2.94 -16.26
N LEU A 43 -0.29 -3.32 -17.53
CA LEU A 43 -1.00 -4.48 -18.07
C LEU A 43 -0.47 -5.81 -17.52
N GLY A 44 0.33 -5.75 -16.43
CA GLY A 44 0.72 -6.83 -15.53
C GLY A 44 0.58 -6.48 -14.03
N ALA A 45 -0.03 -5.35 -13.66
CA ALA A 45 -0.26 -5.04 -12.24
C ALA A 45 -1.09 -6.17 -11.60
N ALA A 46 -0.66 -6.57 -10.40
CA ALA A 46 -1.38 -7.48 -9.53
C ALA A 46 -2.90 -7.24 -9.61
N PRO A 47 -3.72 -8.30 -9.60
CA PRO A 47 -5.17 -8.19 -9.61
C PRO A 47 -5.64 -7.09 -8.64
N HIS A 48 -6.54 -6.20 -9.08
CA HIS A 48 -6.91 -5.00 -8.31
C HIS A 48 -7.37 -5.34 -6.89
N ASN A 49 -8.04 -6.48 -6.69
CA ASN A 49 -8.44 -7.01 -5.39
C ASN A 49 -7.27 -7.32 -4.43
N CYS A 50 -6.06 -7.50 -4.95
CA CYS A 50 -4.83 -7.75 -4.17
C CYS A 50 -4.05 -6.48 -3.85
N THR A 51 -4.46 -5.33 -4.40
CA THR A 51 -3.92 -4.03 -4.01
C THR A 51 -4.54 -3.54 -2.71
N ILE A 52 -3.86 -2.62 -2.02
CA ILE A 52 -4.36 -1.99 -0.78
C ILE A 52 -5.78 -1.43 -0.99
N SER A 53 -6.01 -0.69 -2.08
CA SER A 53 -7.32 -0.13 -2.43
C SER A 53 -8.38 -1.19 -2.75
N GLY A 54 -7.98 -2.33 -3.33
CA GLY A 54 -8.90 -3.44 -3.59
C GLY A 54 -9.37 -4.13 -2.33
N GLN A 55 -8.47 -4.37 -1.36
CA GLN A 55 -8.82 -4.93 -0.06
C GLN A 55 -9.74 -3.99 0.75
N LEU A 56 -9.55 -2.67 0.62
CA LEU A 56 -10.44 -1.67 1.22
C LEU A 56 -11.81 -1.60 0.56
N SER A 57 -11.87 -1.77 -0.76
CA SER A 57 -13.10 -1.67 -1.56
C SER A 57 -13.95 -2.94 -1.58
N GLY A 58 -13.55 -4.02 -0.88
CA GLY A 58 -14.17 -5.35 -0.92
C GLY A 58 -15.64 -5.43 -0.49
N ASN A 59 -16.28 -4.31 -0.13
CA ASN A 59 -17.70 -4.22 0.22
C ASN A 59 -18.61 -3.79 -0.95
N VAL A 60 -18.08 -3.54 -2.14
CA VAL A 60 -18.89 -3.12 -3.31
C VAL A 60 -18.45 -3.87 -4.57
N SER A 61 -19.27 -4.87 -4.94
CA SER A 61 -19.27 -5.62 -6.21
C SER A 61 -18.29 -6.81 -6.30
N THR A 62 -18.84 -8.02 -6.27
CA THR A 62 -18.21 -9.28 -6.70
C THR A 62 -17.83 -9.23 -8.17
N HIS A 63 -16.61 -8.80 -8.49
CA HIS A 63 -15.98 -9.11 -9.76
C HIS A 63 -14.72 -9.93 -9.49
N GLN A 64 -14.75 -11.19 -9.93
CA GLN A 64 -13.62 -12.12 -10.07
C GLN A 64 -12.58 -12.02 -8.95
N GLN A 65 -12.78 -12.78 -7.87
CA GLN A 65 -11.79 -13.00 -6.81
C GLN A 65 -10.55 -13.69 -7.40
N GLY A 66 -9.62 -12.92 -7.95
CA GLY A 66 -8.27 -13.41 -8.21
C GLY A 66 -7.68 -13.88 -6.89
N VAL A 67 -7.16 -15.10 -6.82
CA VAL A 67 -6.54 -15.63 -5.60
C VAL A 67 -5.23 -14.88 -5.39
N CYS A 68 -5.20 -13.93 -4.45
CA CYS A 68 -4.01 -13.11 -4.17
C CYS A 68 -2.84 -13.94 -3.62
N SER A 69 -3.11 -15.14 -3.11
CA SER A 69 -2.10 -16.00 -2.52
C SER A 69 -1.14 -16.64 -3.54
N THR A 70 -1.39 -16.50 -4.85
CA THR A 70 -0.47 -17.01 -5.88
C THR A 70 0.52 -15.97 -6.39
N LEU A 71 0.54 -14.75 -5.82
CA LEU A 71 1.38 -13.64 -6.28
C LEU A 71 2.81 -13.70 -5.73
N GLY A 72 3.02 -14.39 -4.62
CA GLY A 72 4.32 -14.50 -3.98
C GLY A 72 4.54 -15.86 -3.33
N VAL A 73 5.72 -16.03 -2.75
CA VAL A 73 6.10 -17.23 -2.01
C VAL A 73 6.20 -16.95 -0.51
N PRO A 74 5.95 -17.96 0.34
CA PRO A 74 5.90 -17.80 1.78
C PRO A 74 7.31 -17.61 2.36
N PRO A 75 7.41 -17.13 3.62
CA PRO A 75 8.68 -16.92 4.30
C PRO A 75 9.63 -18.14 4.26
N ALA A 76 9.09 -19.36 4.39
CA ALA A 76 9.89 -20.59 4.38
C ALA A 76 10.66 -20.80 3.07
N THR A 77 10.00 -20.60 1.92
CA THR A 77 10.64 -20.69 0.60
C THR A 77 11.79 -19.70 0.47
N TRP A 78 11.64 -18.51 1.06
CA TRP A 78 12.71 -17.52 1.08
C TRP A 78 13.87 -17.94 1.97
N VAL A 79 13.68 -18.69 3.06
CA VAL A 79 14.80 -19.19 3.88
C VAL A 79 15.69 -20.12 3.06
N ASP A 80 15.10 -21.00 2.25
CA ASP A 80 15.82 -22.03 1.51
C ASP A 80 16.45 -21.54 0.19
N LYS A 81 15.98 -20.42 -0.36
CA LYS A 81 16.43 -19.92 -1.68
C LYS A 81 17.84 -19.31 -1.66
N GLU A 82 18.85 -20.01 -2.18
CA GLU A 82 20.25 -19.54 -2.20
C GLU A 82 20.51 -18.32 -3.09
N SER A 83 19.69 -18.08 -4.12
CA SER A 83 19.91 -16.98 -5.07
C SER A 83 19.83 -15.56 -4.47
N ASN A 84 19.44 -15.44 -3.19
CA ASN A 84 19.26 -14.16 -2.50
C ASN A 84 20.21 -13.95 -1.30
N LEU A 85 21.30 -14.71 -1.20
CA LEU A 85 22.24 -14.65 -0.07
C LEU A 85 22.76 -13.25 0.27
N ILE A 86 23.10 -12.42 -0.72
CA ILE A 86 23.57 -11.05 -0.49
C ILE A 86 22.48 -10.20 0.19
N ARG A 87 21.23 -10.34 -0.24
CA ARG A 87 20.10 -9.58 0.32
C ARG A 87 19.67 -10.13 1.68
N LYS A 88 19.71 -11.44 1.86
CA LYS A 88 19.46 -12.13 3.13
C LYS A 88 20.41 -11.68 4.24
N ASN A 89 21.67 -11.46 3.89
CA ASN A 89 22.71 -10.98 4.79
C ASN A 89 22.67 -9.47 5.00
N ALA A 90 21.84 -8.73 4.24
CA ALA A 90 21.67 -7.31 4.48
C ALA A 90 21.00 -7.10 5.85
N GLU A 91 21.46 -6.05 6.53
CA GLU A 91 20.89 -5.62 7.79
C GLU A 91 19.44 -5.18 7.58
N PHE A 92 18.58 -5.56 8.52
CA PHE A 92 17.16 -5.21 8.54
C PHE A 92 16.99 -3.68 8.46
N ALA A 93 17.81 -2.94 9.22
CA ALA A 93 17.85 -1.48 9.22
C ALA A 93 18.38 -0.88 7.90
N ALA A 94 19.31 -1.54 7.20
CA ALA A 94 19.86 -1.04 5.94
C ALA A 94 18.82 -1.01 4.80
N VAL A 95 17.78 -1.85 4.90
CA VAL A 95 16.63 -1.87 3.97
C VAL A 95 15.59 -0.79 4.32
N GLY A 96 15.75 -0.12 5.46
CA GLY A 96 14.86 0.93 5.94
C GLY A 96 13.83 0.46 6.97
N PHE A 97 13.86 -0.81 7.38
CA PHE A 97 13.01 -1.26 8.47
C PHE A 97 13.48 -0.73 9.82
N THR A 98 12.55 -0.49 10.75
CA THR A 98 12.89 -0.08 12.12
C THR A 98 13.57 -1.22 12.88
N ASP A 99 14.73 -0.93 13.47
CA ASP A 99 15.51 -1.86 14.28
C ASP A 99 14.78 -2.20 15.59
N THR A 100 14.03 -3.30 15.57
CA THR A 100 13.14 -3.73 16.66
C THR A 100 13.39 -5.18 17.08
N TYR A 101 14.20 -5.90 16.30
CA TYR A 101 14.50 -7.31 16.52
C TYR A 101 15.86 -7.49 17.15
N TRP A 102 16.02 -8.58 17.88
CA TRP A 102 17.32 -8.97 18.41
C TRP A 102 18.23 -9.41 17.28
N ALA A 103 19.53 -9.36 17.49
CA ALA A 103 20.52 -9.76 16.51
C ALA A 103 21.42 -10.83 17.11
N LYS A 104 21.93 -11.75 16.29
CA LYS A 104 23.02 -12.64 16.72
C LYS A 104 24.35 -12.05 16.30
N ASN A 105 25.29 -11.98 17.24
CA ASN A 105 26.69 -11.69 16.94
C ASN A 105 27.44 -12.92 16.42
N GLY A 106 28.71 -12.76 16.05
CA GLY A 106 29.57 -13.85 15.58
C GLY A 106 29.77 -15.01 16.59
N SER A 107 29.39 -14.82 17.85
CA SER A 107 29.41 -15.85 18.89
C SER A 107 28.04 -16.49 19.14
N ASN A 108 27.05 -16.28 18.25
CA ASN A 108 25.65 -16.69 18.39
C ASN A 108 24.94 -16.16 19.64
N LYS A 109 25.49 -15.14 20.31
CA LYS A 109 24.82 -14.47 21.43
C LYS A 109 23.72 -13.57 20.87
N LEU A 110 22.52 -13.70 21.42
CA LEU A 110 21.41 -12.78 21.17
C LEU A 110 21.69 -11.43 21.84
N ILE A 111 21.60 -10.36 21.06
CA ILE A 111 21.79 -8.98 21.48
C ILE A 111 20.47 -8.24 21.24
N PRO A 112 19.90 -7.57 22.26
CA PRO A 112 18.68 -6.80 22.08
C PRO A 112 18.92 -5.55 21.22
N PRO A 113 17.87 -5.05 20.54
CA PRO A 113 17.97 -3.83 19.75
C PRO A 113 18.43 -2.66 20.64
N GLY A 114 19.43 -1.92 20.16
CA GLY A 114 19.99 -0.76 20.88
C GLY A 114 21.11 -1.04 21.89
N GLU A 115 21.37 -2.30 22.29
CA GLU A 115 22.48 -2.62 23.20
C GLU A 115 23.84 -2.56 22.51
N ALA A 116 23.91 -2.98 21.25
CA ALA A 116 25.10 -2.81 20.42
C ALA A 116 24.72 -2.06 19.13
N PRO A 117 25.18 -0.81 18.93
CA PRO A 117 24.79 -0.01 17.77
C PRO A 117 25.28 -0.64 16.45
N ASP A 118 26.37 -1.40 16.49
CA ASP A 118 27.00 -2.03 15.31
C ASP A 118 26.48 -3.44 15.02
N VAL A 119 25.58 -3.99 15.85
CA VAL A 119 25.04 -5.34 15.65
C VAL A 119 23.54 -5.24 15.37
N LYS A 120 23.18 -5.39 14.10
CA LYS A 120 21.80 -5.33 13.60
C LYS A 120 21.33 -6.71 13.17
N ALA A 121 20.03 -6.95 13.32
CA ALA A 121 19.42 -8.17 12.83
C ALA A 121 19.54 -8.21 11.30
N THR A 122 19.86 -9.36 10.71
CA THR A 122 19.81 -9.52 9.25
C THR A 122 18.41 -9.92 8.80
N LEU A 123 18.07 -9.69 7.53
CA LEU A 123 16.80 -10.14 6.96
C LEU A 123 16.62 -11.66 7.12
N GLN A 124 17.68 -12.44 6.96
CA GLN A 124 17.66 -13.89 7.16
C GLN A 124 17.36 -14.27 8.61
N GLN A 125 18.00 -13.59 9.56
CA GLN A 125 17.82 -13.83 10.99
C GLN A 125 16.36 -13.62 11.41
N VAL A 126 15.72 -12.55 10.93
CA VAL A 126 14.28 -12.29 11.15
C VAL A 126 13.41 -13.33 10.44
N LEU A 127 13.73 -13.68 9.19
CA LEU A 127 12.95 -14.63 8.39
C LEU A 127 12.95 -16.05 8.99
N ALA A 128 14.11 -16.50 9.47
CA ALA A 128 14.34 -17.82 10.06
C ALA A 128 13.87 -17.93 11.52
N ASN A 129 13.32 -16.86 12.10
CA ASN A 129 12.98 -16.78 13.53
C ASN A 129 14.17 -17.04 14.47
N ASP A 130 15.38 -16.78 13.99
CA ASP A 130 16.60 -17.10 14.73
C ASP A 130 17.00 -15.98 15.71
N VAL A 131 16.11 -15.02 15.93
CA VAL A 131 16.32 -13.79 16.71
C VAL A 131 15.36 -13.64 17.89
N GLN A 132 14.91 -14.77 18.44
CA GLN A 132 13.96 -14.76 19.55
C GLN A 132 14.63 -15.19 20.85
N PRO A 133 14.60 -14.36 21.91
CA PRO A 133 14.75 -14.87 23.27
C PRO A 133 13.49 -15.69 23.66
N SER A 134 13.56 -16.40 24.78
CA SER A 134 12.44 -17.20 25.33
C SER A 134 11.15 -16.42 25.62
N ASN A 135 11.19 -15.08 25.60
CA ASN A 135 10.03 -14.19 25.57
C ASN A 135 10.08 -13.34 24.29
N PRO A 136 9.42 -13.75 23.20
CA PRO A 136 9.62 -13.16 21.89
C PRO A 136 9.19 -11.68 21.85
N PRO A 137 9.90 -10.82 21.10
CA PRO A 137 9.41 -9.47 20.83
C PRO A 137 8.02 -9.56 20.19
N ALA A 138 7.12 -8.65 20.59
CA ALA A 138 5.80 -8.56 20.00
C ALA A 138 5.93 -8.43 18.47
N ASN A 139 5.21 -9.29 17.73
CA ASN A 139 5.09 -9.24 16.26
C ASN A 139 6.28 -9.77 15.45
N ILE A 140 6.92 -10.88 15.86
CA ILE A 140 7.87 -11.60 14.98
C ILE A 140 7.23 -11.98 13.64
N ASP A 141 5.98 -12.44 13.67
CA ASP A 141 5.28 -12.91 12.47
C ASP A 141 5.06 -11.78 11.47
N LEU A 142 4.83 -10.56 11.96
CA LEU A 142 4.78 -9.36 11.14
C LEU A 142 6.13 -9.10 10.45
N GLY A 143 7.24 -9.23 11.19
CA GLY A 143 8.59 -9.08 10.63
C GLY A 143 8.86 -10.09 9.53
N ARG A 144 8.58 -11.38 9.77
CA ARG A 144 8.74 -12.44 8.76
C ARG A 144 7.90 -12.18 7.52
N ALA A 145 6.63 -11.83 7.72
CA ALA A 145 5.69 -11.55 6.66
C ALA A 145 6.11 -10.30 5.85
N ALA A 146 6.68 -9.29 6.51
CA ALA A 146 7.22 -8.10 5.88
C ALA A 146 8.48 -8.41 5.06
N VAL A 147 9.44 -9.18 5.60
CA VAL A 147 10.64 -9.59 4.84
C VAL A 147 10.26 -10.43 3.62
N ALA A 148 9.34 -11.39 3.78
CA ALA A 148 8.86 -12.19 2.65
C ALA A 148 8.16 -11.32 1.59
N SER A 149 7.28 -10.41 2.02
CA SER A 149 6.62 -9.45 1.12
C SER A 149 7.61 -8.53 0.42
N TYR A 150 8.68 -8.12 1.10
CA TYR A 150 9.75 -7.31 0.52
C TYR A 150 10.52 -8.07 -0.56
N PHE A 151 10.87 -9.35 -0.32
CA PHE A 151 11.51 -10.17 -1.34
C PHE A 151 10.57 -10.48 -2.52
N ASN A 152 9.29 -10.78 -2.25
CA ASN A 152 8.28 -10.94 -3.28
C ASN A 152 8.13 -9.68 -4.15
N ALA A 153 8.12 -8.49 -3.52
CA ALA A 153 8.03 -7.21 -4.20
C ALA A 153 9.20 -6.90 -5.14
N ILE A 154 10.38 -7.50 -4.91
CA ILE A 154 11.54 -7.30 -5.78
C ILE A 154 11.64 -8.40 -6.83
N GLU A 155 11.37 -9.64 -6.47
CA GLU A 155 11.49 -10.80 -7.37
C GLU A 155 10.38 -10.82 -8.42
N PHE A 156 9.13 -10.58 -7.99
CA PHE A 156 7.95 -10.63 -8.84
C PHE A 156 7.53 -9.25 -9.32
N ALA A 157 8.43 -8.26 -9.26
CA ALA A 157 8.17 -6.94 -9.85
C ALA A 157 8.04 -7.06 -11.38
N PRO A 158 7.08 -6.36 -12.02
CA PRO A 158 6.12 -5.40 -11.46
C PRO A 158 4.76 -6.02 -11.06
N ASP A 159 4.64 -7.35 -11.11
CA ASP A 159 3.37 -8.08 -10.96
C ASP A 159 2.94 -8.25 -9.50
N PHE A 160 3.82 -7.94 -8.53
CA PHE A 160 3.50 -7.90 -7.11
C PHE A 160 2.79 -6.59 -6.72
N PRO A 161 1.72 -6.63 -5.88
CA PRO A 161 0.87 -5.46 -5.61
C PRO A 161 1.53 -4.39 -4.72
N LEU A 162 2.69 -4.70 -4.14
CA LEU A 162 3.43 -3.81 -3.27
C LEU A 162 4.83 -3.58 -3.82
N THR A 163 5.33 -2.37 -3.63
CA THR A 163 6.76 -2.07 -3.76
C THR A 163 7.47 -2.35 -2.44
N GLY A 164 8.79 -2.62 -2.49
CA GLY A 164 9.58 -2.79 -1.27
C GLY A 164 9.47 -1.60 -0.30
N ALA A 165 9.39 -0.37 -0.82
CA ALA A 165 9.20 0.83 -0.01
C ALA A 165 7.84 0.87 0.71
N GLN A 166 6.77 0.42 0.06
CA GLN A 166 5.45 0.31 0.69
C GLN A 166 5.45 -0.73 1.82
N VAL A 167 6.10 -1.87 1.62
CA VAL A 167 6.23 -2.91 2.67
C VAL A 167 6.95 -2.35 3.90
N VAL A 168 8.07 -1.64 3.69
CA VAL A 168 8.83 -0.99 4.78
C VAL A 168 7.98 0.06 5.51
N ALA A 169 7.23 0.90 4.78
CA ALA A 169 6.37 1.91 5.38
C ALA A 169 5.24 1.29 6.22
N MET A 170 4.59 0.23 5.72
CA MET A 170 3.52 -0.49 6.44
C MET A 170 4.05 -1.14 7.72
N PHE A 171 5.23 -1.75 7.66
CA PHE A 171 5.88 -2.35 8.82
C PHE A 171 6.26 -1.29 9.87
N ASN A 172 7.00 -0.25 9.48
CA ASN A 172 7.49 0.78 10.40
C ASN A 172 6.35 1.53 11.10
N ALA A 173 5.23 1.77 10.39
CA ALA A 173 4.06 2.43 10.97
C ALA A 173 3.36 1.59 12.05
N THR A 174 3.44 0.26 11.97
CA THR A 174 2.64 -0.64 12.82
C THR A 174 3.44 -1.39 13.88
N ILE A 175 4.74 -1.60 13.69
CA ILE A 175 5.59 -2.40 14.59
C ILE A 175 5.62 -1.86 16.03
N GLY A 176 5.56 -0.53 16.20
CA GLY A 176 5.52 0.15 17.50
C GLY A 176 4.13 0.28 18.11
N GLY A 177 3.10 -0.40 17.56
CA GLY A 177 1.70 -0.27 17.99
C GLY A 177 0.94 0.90 17.35
N GLY A 178 1.52 1.54 16.34
CA GLY A 178 0.86 2.55 15.53
C GLY A 178 -0.08 1.96 14.47
N THR A 179 -0.58 2.82 13.59
CA THR A 179 -1.43 2.45 12.47
C THR A 179 -0.89 2.97 11.15
N TYR A 180 -1.07 2.20 10.09
CA TYR A 180 -0.78 2.60 8.73
C TYR A 180 -2.06 3.10 8.06
N ASP A 181 -2.04 4.33 7.52
CA ASP A 181 -3.19 4.89 6.81
C ASP A 181 -2.83 5.26 5.37
N PRO A 182 -3.13 4.39 4.39
CA PRO A 182 -2.90 4.69 2.99
C PRO A 182 -4.00 5.54 2.34
N THR A 183 -5.20 5.65 2.93
CA THR A 183 -6.41 6.14 2.21
C THR A 183 -7.55 6.70 3.10
N GLY A 184 -7.31 6.95 4.38
CA GLY A 184 -8.31 7.30 5.40
C GLY A 184 -8.78 6.12 6.28
N VAL A 185 -8.14 4.95 6.22
CA VAL A 185 -8.45 3.78 7.03
C VAL A 185 -7.21 3.33 7.78
N ASN A 186 -7.27 3.37 9.11
CA ASN A 186 -6.17 2.99 9.99
C ASN A 186 -6.03 1.47 10.06
N TRP A 187 -4.91 0.94 9.58
CA TRP A 187 -4.55 -0.47 9.66
C TRP A 187 -3.60 -0.70 10.83
N ASN A 188 -3.96 -1.59 11.74
CA ASN A 188 -3.06 -2.02 12.82
C ASN A 188 -2.10 -3.14 12.36
N ALA A 189 -1.16 -3.51 13.23
CA ALA A 189 -0.18 -4.59 12.98
C ALA A 189 -0.82 -5.93 12.56
N GLY A 190 -1.94 -6.31 13.16
CA GLY A 190 -2.64 -7.55 12.82
C GLY A 190 -3.26 -7.52 11.42
N GLN A 191 -3.83 -6.38 11.02
CA GLN A 191 -4.39 -6.19 9.68
C GLN A 191 -3.30 -6.16 8.60
N VAL A 192 -2.17 -5.50 8.88
CA VAL A 192 -1.00 -5.53 7.99
C VAL A 192 -0.44 -6.95 7.85
N LEU A 193 -0.33 -7.68 8.96
CA LEU A 193 0.10 -9.09 8.93
C LEU A 193 -0.84 -9.95 8.06
N ALA A 194 -2.15 -9.87 8.31
CA ALA A 194 -3.15 -10.63 7.56
C ALA A 194 -3.11 -10.28 6.06
N TYR A 195 -2.92 -9.00 5.73
CA TYR A 195 -2.76 -8.59 4.35
C TYR A 195 -1.49 -9.16 3.71
N PHE A 196 -0.32 -9.06 4.34
CA PHE A 196 0.90 -9.68 3.81
C PHE A 196 0.72 -11.17 3.59
N GLN A 197 0.15 -11.89 4.56
CA GLN A 197 -0.14 -13.33 4.45
C GLN A 197 -1.14 -13.66 3.34
N SER A 198 -2.03 -12.73 2.96
CA SER A 198 -2.96 -12.94 1.84
C SER A 198 -2.28 -12.93 0.46
N LEU A 199 -1.06 -12.41 0.36
CA LEU A 199 -0.32 -12.22 -0.90
C LEU A 199 0.54 -13.43 -1.30
N TYR A 200 0.64 -14.46 -0.46
CA TYR A 200 1.42 -15.67 -0.70
C TYR A 200 0.78 -16.88 -0.01
N GLN A 201 1.13 -18.10 -0.43
CA GLN A 201 0.67 -19.35 0.17
C GLN A 201 1.83 -20.30 0.45
#